data_AF-A0A1M6GAY2-F1
#
_entry.id   AF-A0A1M6GAY2-F1
#
_cell.length_a   1.000
_cell.length_b   1.000
_cell.length_c   1.000
_cell.angle_alpha   90.00
_cell.angle_beta   90.00
_cell.angle_gamma   90.00
#
_symmetry.space_group_name_H-M   'P 1'
#
loop_
_entity.id
_entity.type
_entity.pdbx_description
1 polymer ?
#
loop_
_entity_poly.entity_id
_entity_poly.type
_entity_poly.pdbx_seq_one_letter_code
_entity_poly.pdbx_strand_id
1 'polypeptide(L)'
;MMIPTRIHGLIDYGVAALLGGLAMAPGLPRPVRRTLGAAAAYHTAYSLLTDYEGGVTPALSMRQHLALDAMGGAALIGAGLSLRRASEADRALLVGLGTIELAVVALSSNAPRRGPGQGSMTGRLLGHEAAHHGHQAAYHPLDTPKPAAEGVWVVDSILPNPMGAVLGVRMTVIRLPDGGLLLHSPTRFTYALKRELERLGPIRHLVAPNIAHWTFLKEWQDHLPETVSWAAPGLRDRAQVRRSGVRLDHDLFATTPAEWGGAIEVVPVPGAAGFQEMAMFHAPTRTLVLTDLVMNLEPPKVPLPLRPLAWLFGMLAPDGMPPPYLRAVVKRRHAEAAEAAARLIALEPERVVFAHGRWFETNGTEQLRRSLRWLFTVGKRGAGGPARVEPLKPDGHGGVTLAAEPL
;
A
#
# COMPACT_ATOMS: atom_id res chain seq x y z
N MET A 1 -11.88 30.25 -14.93
CA MET A 1 -12.54 28.92 -14.96
C MET A 1 -11.47 27.92 -15.37
N MET A 2 -11.14 26.93 -14.54
CA MET A 2 -10.08 25.97 -14.87
C MET A 2 -10.62 24.83 -15.75
N ILE A 3 -9.86 24.42 -16.77
CA ILE A 3 -10.17 23.30 -17.64
C ILE A 3 -10.11 22.01 -16.79
N PRO A 4 -11.19 21.21 -16.73
CA PRO A 4 -11.18 19.91 -16.06
C PRO A 4 -10.25 18.92 -16.77
N THR A 5 -9.64 18.00 -16.03
CA THR A 5 -8.72 16.98 -16.58
C THR A 5 -9.32 16.11 -17.68
N ARG A 6 -10.66 15.93 -17.68
CA ARG A 6 -11.41 15.25 -18.75
C ARG A 6 -11.32 15.99 -20.09
N ILE A 7 -11.50 17.30 -20.03
CA ILE A 7 -11.52 18.19 -21.18
C ILE A 7 -10.10 18.39 -21.69
N HIS A 8 -9.13 18.52 -20.77
CA HIS A 8 -7.69 18.54 -21.11
C HIS A 8 -7.29 17.31 -21.92
N GLY A 9 -7.65 16.12 -21.44
CA GLY A 9 -7.34 14.89 -22.15
C GLY A 9 -7.92 14.77 -23.57
N LEU A 10 -9.11 15.32 -23.81
CA LEU A 10 -9.70 15.40 -25.15
C LEU A 10 -8.94 16.39 -26.04
N ILE A 11 -8.51 17.51 -25.46
CA ILE A 11 -7.68 18.51 -26.14
C ILE A 11 -6.35 17.88 -26.57
N ASP A 12 -5.69 17.10 -25.72
CA ASP A 12 -4.37 16.50 -26.04
C ASP A 12 -4.42 15.57 -27.25
N TYR A 13 -5.43 14.69 -27.32
CA TYR A 13 -5.60 13.82 -28.48
C TYR A 13 -6.00 14.60 -29.73
N GLY A 14 -6.79 15.67 -29.58
CA GLY A 14 -7.11 16.59 -30.66
C GLY A 14 -5.86 17.32 -31.18
N VAL A 15 -4.99 17.79 -30.29
CA VAL A 15 -3.72 18.46 -30.60
C VAL A 15 -2.77 17.49 -31.29
N ALA A 16 -2.58 16.28 -30.74
CA ALA A 16 -1.74 15.26 -31.35
C ALA A 16 -2.19 14.88 -32.77
N ALA A 17 -3.51 14.72 -32.97
CA ALA A 17 -4.08 14.43 -34.29
C ALA A 17 -3.92 15.61 -35.27
N LEU A 18 -4.14 16.85 -34.81
CA LEU A 18 -3.93 18.06 -35.61
C LEU A 18 -2.46 18.19 -36.06
N LEU A 19 -1.51 18.05 -35.12
CA LEU A 19 -0.08 18.10 -35.40
C LEU A 19 0.34 17.01 -36.39
N GLY A 20 -0.17 15.78 -36.21
CA GLY A 20 0.08 14.66 -37.12
C GLY A 20 -0.49 14.89 -38.52
N GLY A 21 -1.71 15.43 -38.62
CA GLY A 21 -2.34 15.81 -39.89
C GLY A 21 -1.55 16.89 -40.64
N LEU A 22 -1.13 17.95 -39.92
CA LEU A 22 -0.29 19.01 -40.50
C LEU A 22 1.09 18.47 -40.93
N ALA A 23 1.68 17.53 -40.20
CA ALA A 23 2.94 16.90 -40.58
C ALA A 23 2.86 16.18 -41.94
N MET A 24 1.67 15.73 -42.35
CA MET A 24 1.43 15.07 -43.64
C MET A 24 1.06 16.05 -44.76
N ALA A 25 0.86 17.34 -44.47
CA ALA A 25 0.46 18.33 -45.46
C ALA A 25 1.60 18.58 -46.48
N PRO A 26 1.38 18.33 -47.79
CA PRO A 26 2.44 18.45 -48.79
C PRO A 26 2.93 19.88 -48.99
N GLY A 27 2.11 20.88 -48.64
CA GLY A 27 2.43 22.31 -48.73
C GLY A 27 3.42 22.83 -47.69
N LEU A 28 3.70 22.07 -46.62
CA LEU A 28 4.64 22.51 -45.58
C LEU A 28 6.08 22.08 -45.88
N PRO A 29 7.10 22.91 -45.58
CA PRO A 29 8.50 22.54 -45.74
C PRO A 29 8.90 21.31 -44.91
N ARG A 30 9.81 20.49 -45.44
CA ARG A 30 10.28 19.26 -44.76
C ARG A 30 10.74 19.47 -43.30
N PRO A 31 11.49 20.54 -42.94
CA PRO A 31 11.87 20.77 -41.54
C PRO A 31 10.65 20.99 -40.63
N VAL A 32 9.66 21.75 -41.08
CA VAL A 32 8.44 22.07 -40.33
C VAL A 32 7.60 20.80 -40.14
N ARG A 33 7.44 19.99 -41.19
CA ARG A 33 6.73 18.70 -41.12
C ARG A 33 7.39 17.73 -40.16
N ARG A 34 8.73 17.68 -40.11
CA ARG A 34 9.47 16.85 -39.15
C ARG A 34 9.25 17.31 -37.71
N THR A 35 9.30 18.61 -37.46
CA THR A 35 9.01 19.19 -36.14
C THR A 35 7.58 18.85 -35.68
N LEU A 36 6.59 19.06 -36.55
CA LEU A 36 5.19 18.74 -36.25
C LEU A 36 4.96 17.25 -36.01
N GLY A 37 5.59 16.38 -36.81
CA GLY A 37 5.52 14.93 -36.63
C GLY A 37 6.17 14.46 -35.34
N ALA A 38 7.31 15.05 -34.96
CA ALA A 38 7.98 14.76 -33.69
C ALA A 38 7.14 15.22 -32.50
N ALA A 39 6.54 16.41 -32.59
CA ALA A 39 5.62 16.92 -31.57
C ALA A 39 4.38 16.02 -31.45
N ALA A 40 3.74 15.64 -32.56
CA ALA A 40 2.60 14.72 -32.55
C ALA A 40 2.92 13.38 -31.86
N ALA A 41 4.09 12.79 -32.17
CA ALA A 41 4.55 11.57 -31.54
C ALA A 41 4.83 11.75 -30.04
N TYR A 42 5.45 12.87 -29.67
CA TYR A 42 5.72 13.24 -28.28
C TYR A 42 4.40 13.37 -27.48
N HIS A 43 3.48 14.20 -27.94
CA HIS A 43 2.15 14.41 -27.34
C HIS A 43 1.39 13.10 -27.20
N THR A 44 1.35 12.28 -28.24
CA THR A 44 0.69 10.97 -28.18
C THR A 44 1.35 10.07 -27.14
N ALA A 45 2.68 9.97 -27.13
CA ALA A 45 3.40 9.05 -26.27
C ALA A 45 3.14 9.31 -24.79
N TYR A 46 3.30 10.54 -24.29
CA TYR A 46 3.08 10.78 -22.86
C TYR A 46 1.60 10.93 -22.48
N SER A 47 0.73 11.37 -23.40
CA SER A 47 -0.74 11.38 -23.18
C SER A 47 -1.28 9.97 -22.95
N LEU A 48 -0.81 8.99 -23.72
CA LEU A 48 -1.10 7.57 -23.49
C LEU A 48 -0.58 7.08 -22.13
N LEU A 49 0.48 7.69 -21.61
CA LEU A 49 1.09 7.36 -20.32
C LEU A 49 0.51 8.15 -19.14
N THR A 50 -0.48 9.01 -19.35
CA THR A 50 -0.98 9.92 -18.31
C THR A 50 -2.24 9.41 -17.61
N ASP A 51 -2.30 9.63 -16.31
CA ASP A 51 -3.45 9.36 -15.44
C ASP A 51 -4.61 10.36 -15.62
N TYR A 52 -5.26 10.32 -16.79
CA TYR A 52 -6.57 10.90 -17.07
C TYR A 52 -7.41 10.00 -17.98
N GLU A 53 -8.64 10.40 -18.27
CA GLU A 53 -9.72 9.58 -18.83
C GLU A 53 -9.48 9.00 -20.23
N GLY A 54 -8.46 9.47 -20.94
CA GLY A 54 -8.05 8.93 -22.23
C GLY A 54 -6.69 8.23 -22.20
N GLY A 55 -5.97 8.20 -21.08
CA GLY A 55 -4.68 7.51 -20.97
C GLY A 55 -4.81 5.98 -21.01
N VAL A 56 -3.80 5.31 -21.58
CA VAL A 56 -3.75 3.85 -21.73
C VAL A 56 -3.03 3.19 -20.54
N THR A 57 -1.95 3.80 -20.03
CA THR A 57 -1.24 3.34 -18.83
C THR A 57 -0.93 4.52 -17.90
N PRO A 58 -1.42 4.59 -16.67
CA PRO A 58 -1.29 5.77 -15.81
C PRO A 58 0.09 5.83 -15.12
N ALA A 59 1.16 6.03 -15.90
CA ALA A 59 2.53 6.14 -15.39
C ALA A 59 2.90 7.58 -14.97
N LEU A 60 2.22 8.58 -15.52
CA LEU A 60 2.44 10.00 -15.30
C LEU A 60 1.24 10.63 -14.60
N SER A 61 1.50 11.34 -13.51
CA SER A 61 0.48 12.18 -12.85
C SER A 61 0.12 13.38 -13.73
N MET A 62 -1.06 13.97 -13.51
CA MET A 62 -1.46 15.20 -14.21
C MET A 62 -0.46 16.35 -14.05
N ARG A 63 0.25 16.45 -12.92
CA ARG A 63 1.30 17.46 -12.73
C ARG A 63 2.50 17.22 -13.64
N GLN A 64 2.88 15.96 -13.83
CA GLN A 64 3.97 15.57 -14.73
C GLN A 64 3.55 15.76 -16.19
N HIS A 65 2.31 15.43 -16.54
CA HIS A 65 1.75 15.69 -17.87
C HIS A 65 1.76 17.18 -18.22
N LEU A 66 1.23 18.05 -17.35
CA LEU A 66 1.24 19.50 -17.59
C LEU A 66 2.67 20.08 -17.71
N ALA A 67 3.64 19.47 -17.03
CA ALA A 67 5.04 19.84 -17.21
C ALA A 67 5.61 19.43 -18.58
N LEU A 68 5.18 18.27 -19.10
CA LEU A 68 5.55 17.80 -20.44
C LEU A 68 4.86 18.62 -21.54
N ASP A 69 3.60 19.02 -21.37
CA ASP A 69 2.93 20.00 -22.23
C ASP A 69 3.70 21.34 -22.24
N ALA A 70 4.10 21.83 -21.07
CA ALA A 70 4.87 23.07 -21.01
C ALA A 70 6.21 22.97 -21.76
N MET A 71 6.85 21.81 -21.71
CA MET A 71 8.07 21.53 -22.47
C MET A 71 7.82 21.43 -23.98
N GLY A 72 6.74 20.76 -24.39
CA GLY A 72 6.31 20.62 -25.79
C GLY A 72 6.04 21.98 -26.44
N GLY A 73 5.21 22.79 -25.79
CA GLY A 73 4.87 24.13 -26.26
C GLY A 73 6.08 25.06 -26.35
N ALA A 74 6.98 25.03 -25.36
CA ALA A 74 8.22 25.79 -25.40
C ALA A 74 9.16 25.33 -26.54
N ALA A 75 9.23 24.02 -26.80
CA ALA A 75 10.03 23.46 -27.88
C ALA A 75 9.50 23.86 -29.27
N LEU A 76 8.17 23.91 -29.46
CA LEU A 76 7.54 24.39 -30.69
C LEU A 76 7.84 25.87 -30.96
N ILE A 77 7.76 26.72 -29.92
CA ILE A 77 8.15 28.13 -30.03
C ILE A 77 9.62 28.25 -30.41
N GLY A 78 10.51 27.52 -29.72
CA GLY A 78 11.94 27.48 -30.03
C GLY A 78 12.24 27.03 -31.47
N ALA A 79 11.49 26.06 -31.99
CA ALA A 79 11.60 25.61 -33.37
C ALA A 79 11.18 26.70 -34.38
N GLY A 80 10.08 27.41 -34.15
CA GLY A 80 9.64 28.53 -34.99
C GLY A 80 10.64 29.70 -35.02
N LEU A 81 11.33 29.95 -33.90
CA LEU A 81 12.37 30.99 -33.81
C LEU A 81 13.70 30.58 -34.47
N SER A 82 14.03 29.28 -34.46
CA SER A 82 15.31 28.76 -34.96
C SER A 82 15.31 28.39 -36.45
N LEU A 83 14.16 28.04 -37.04
CA LEU A 83 14.03 27.70 -38.46
C LEU A 83 14.06 28.94 -39.39
N ARG A 84 15.18 29.68 -39.39
CA ARG A 84 15.37 30.92 -40.17
C ARG A 84 15.23 30.78 -41.69
N ARG A 85 15.27 29.55 -42.21
CA ARG A 85 15.09 29.23 -43.64
C ARG A 85 13.64 28.92 -44.03
N ALA A 86 12.73 28.82 -43.06
CA ALA A 86 11.30 28.64 -43.30
C ALA A 86 10.62 30.00 -43.51
N SER A 87 9.45 29.99 -44.18
CA SER A 87 8.68 31.22 -44.39
C SER A 87 8.20 31.81 -43.06
N GLU A 88 7.86 33.10 -43.05
CA GLU A 88 7.29 33.75 -41.86
C GLU A 88 5.99 33.07 -41.42
N ALA A 89 5.15 32.64 -42.37
CA ALA A 89 3.91 31.93 -42.09
C ALA A 89 4.16 30.57 -41.40
N ASP A 90 5.16 29.80 -41.85
CA ASP A 90 5.49 28.50 -41.25
C ASP A 90 6.09 28.65 -39.84
N ARG A 91 6.89 29.70 -39.63
CA ARG A 91 7.46 30.01 -38.32
C ARG A 91 6.39 30.49 -37.36
N ALA A 92 5.49 31.35 -37.82
CA ALA A 92 4.34 31.83 -37.07
C ALA A 92 3.39 30.68 -36.69
N LEU A 93 3.20 29.69 -37.56
CA LEU A 93 2.43 28.49 -37.26
C LEU A 93 3.00 27.73 -36.04
N LEU A 94 4.31 27.47 -36.01
CA LEU A 94 4.95 26.75 -34.90
C LEU A 94 4.90 27.55 -33.59
N VAL A 95 5.15 28.86 -33.65
CA VAL A 95 5.06 29.75 -32.47
C VAL A 95 3.61 29.82 -31.96
N GLY A 96 2.64 29.93 -32.87
CA GLY A 96 1.22 29.97 -32.54
C GLY A 96 0.75 28.70 -31.84
N LEU A 97 1.10 27.53 -32.38
CA LEU A 97 0.77 26.24 -31.78
C LEU A 97 1.37 26.08 -30.38
N GLY A 98 2.66 26.38 -30.20
CA GLY A 98 3.28 26.30 -28.88
C GLY A 98 2.73 27.31 -27.87
N THR A 99 2.29 28.49 -28.33
CA THR A 99 1.65 29.50 -27.45
C THR A 99 0.27 29.05 -26.99
N ILE A 100 -0.53 28.44 -27.88
CA ILE A 100 -1.84 27.88 -27.55
C ILE A 100 -1.70 26.75 -26.52
N GLU A 101 -0.71 25.88 -26.70
CA GLU A 101 -0.43 24.78 -25.77
C GLU A 101 -0.09 25.29 -24.36
N LEU A 102 0.78 26.30 -24.25
CA LEU A 102 1.09 26.94 -22.97
C LEU A 102 -0.14 27.61 -22.34
N ALA A 103 -1.04 28.18 -23.14
CA ALA A 103 -2.30 28.74 -22.65
C ALA A 103 -3.24 27.66 -22.11
N VAL A 104 -3.33 26.50 -22.77
CA VAL A 104 -4.10 25.34 -22.28
C VAL A 104 -3.52 24.86 -20.95
N VAL A 105 -2.20 24.74 -20.82
CA VAL A 105 -1.53 24.36 -19.56
C VAL A 105 -1.86 25.32 -18.42
N ALA A 106 -1.73 26.64 -18.67
CA ALA A 106 -1.99 27.66 -17.66
C ALA A 106 -3.45 27.70 -17.19
N LEU A 107 -4.38 27.26 -18.04
CA LEU A 107 -5.80 27.23 -17.76
C LEU A 107 -6.28 25.87 -17.20
N SER A 108 -5.40 24.87 -17.08
CA SER A 108 -5.76 23.51 -16.69
C SER A 108 -5.60 23.19 -15.20
N SER A 109 -6.47 22.30 -14.71
CA SER A 109 -6.49 21.86 -13.30
C SER A 109 -5.37 20.85 -13.01
N ASN A 110 -4.60 21.07 -11.93
CA ASN A 110 -3.45 20.25 -11.55
C ASN A 110 -3.75 19.14 -10.51
N ALA A 111 -5.03 18.95 -10.18
CA ALA A 111 -5.52 17.96 -9.23
C ALA A 111 -6.70 17.18 -9.84
N PRO A 112 -6.61 15.84 -9.97
CA PRO A 112 -7.73 15.05 -10.47
C PRO A 112 -8.86 15.02 -9.44
N ARG A 113 -10.12 15.13 -9.89
CA ARG A 113 -11.31 15.04 -9.02
C ARG A 113 -11.55 13.63 -8.44
N ARG A 114 -10.74 12.64 -8.82
CA ARG A 114 -10.79 11.24 -8.39
C ARG A 114 -9.38 10.62 -8.44
N GLY A 115 -9.13 9.59 -7.63
CA GLY A 115 -7.83 8.91 -7.57
C GLY A 115 -7.45 8.19 -8.88
N PRO A 116 -6.22 7.68 -8.97
CA PRO A 116 -5.66 7.12 -10.20
C PRO A 116 -6.55 6.06 -10.84
N GLY A 117 -6.74 6.13 -12.17
CA GLY A 117 -7.45 5.12 -12.96
C GLY A 117 -8.99 5.12 -12.92
N GLN A 118 -9.65 6.01 -12.16
CA GLN A 118 -11.12 6.03 -12.03
C GLN A 118 -11.88 6.65 -13.23
N GLY A 119 -11.19 6.90 -14.34
CA GLY A 119 -11.68 7.76 -15.42
C GLY A 119 -11.67 7.18 -16.83
N SER A 120 -10.85 6.16 -17.14
CA SER A 120 -10.69 5.69 -18.51
C SER A 120 -11.80 4.72 -18.95
N MET A 121 -12.09 4.64 -20.25
CA MET A 121 -13.00 3.63 -20.82
C MET A 121 -12.49 2.21 -20.50
N THR A 122 -11.16 2.04 -20.54
CA THR A 122 -10.44 0.86 -20.07
C THR A 122 -10.61 0.65 -18.56
N GLY A 123 -10.59 1.70 -17.75
CA GLY A 123 -10.88 1.66 -16.31
C GLY A 123 -12.34 1.39 -15.97
N ARG A 124 -13.30 1.62 -16.88
CA ARG A 124 -14.70 1.19 -16.73
C ARG A 124 -14.89 -0.29 -17.09
N LEU A 125 -14.21 -0.78 -18.12
CA LEU A 125 -14.25 -2.19 -18.52
C LEU A 125 -13.44 -3.08 -17.55
N LEU A 126 -12.20 -2.70 -17.25
CA LEU A 126 -11.37 -3.34 -16.23
C LEU A 126 -11.85 -3.02 -14.82
N GLY A 127 -12.54 -1.91 -14.56
CA GLY A 127 -13.12 -1.61 -13.26
C GLY A 127 -14.31 -2.49 -12.94
N HIS A 128 -15.07 -2.94 -13.95
CA HIS A 128 -16.13 -3.93 -13.74
C HIS A 128 -15.55 -5.31 -13.40
N GLU A 129 -14.45 -5.71 -14.05
CA GLU A 129 -13.73 -6.94 -13.72
C GLU A 129 -12.91 -6.83 -12.43
N ALA A 130 -12.17 -5.75 -12.19
CA ALA A 130 -11.39 -5.52 -10.96
C ALA A 130 -12.28 -5.28 -9.74
N ALA A 131 -13.45 -4.67 -9.89
CA ALA A 131 -14.47 -4.67 -8.84
C ALA A 131 -15.02 -6.07 -8.61
N HIS A 132 -15.26 -6.88 -9.66
CA HIS A 132 -15.64 -8.30 -9.51
C HIS A 132 -14.55 -9.14 -8.80
N HIS A 133 -13.28 -8.96 -9.18
CA HIS A 133 -12.14 -9.66 -8.59
C HIS A 133 -11.79 -9.14 -7.19
N GLY A 134 -11.98 -7.84 -6.93
CA GLY A 134 -11.86 -7.24 -5.60
C GLY A 134 -12.98 -7.64 -4.65
N HIS A 135 -14.18 -7.84 -5.17
CA HIS A 135 -15.29 -8.45 -4.44
C HIS A 135 -14.98 -9.91 -4.06
N GLN A 136 -14.20 -10.63 -4.87
CA GLN A 136 -13.75 -11.98 -4.57
C GLN A 136 -12.57 -12.02 -3.58
N ALA A 137 -11.65 -11.05 -3.64
CA ALA A 137 -10.42 -11.03 -2.84
C ALA A 137 -10.65 -10.80 -1.33
N ALA A 138 -11.66 -10.02 -0.95
CA ALA A 138 -12.00 -9.72 0.44
C ALA A 138 -13.19 -10.58 0.96
N TYR A 139 -13.55 -10.41 2.23
CA TYR A 139 -14.58 -11.22 2.90
C TYR A 139 -15.82 -10.38 3.23
N HIS A 140 -16.94 -10.68 2.58
CA HIS A 140 -18.20 -9.96 2.76
C HIS A 140 -18.89 -10.26 4.10
N PRO A 141 -19.76 -9.35 4.59
CA PRO A 141 -19.94 -7.97 4.11
C PRO A 141 -18.68 -7.12 4.35
N LEU A 142 -18.33 -6.27 3.38
CA LEU A 142 -17.22 -5.31 3.51
C LEU A 142 -17.62 -4.13 4.38
N ASP A 143 -16.62 -3.48 4.98
CA ASP A 143 -16.76 -2.25 5.76
C ASP A 143 -17.85 -2.37 6.84
N THR A 144 -18.04 -3.58 7.37
CA THR A 144 -19.01 -3.94 8.41
C THR A 144 -18.30 -4.75 9.50
N PRO A 145 -18.49 -4.42 10.79
CA PRO A 145 -17.91 -5.19 11.88
C PRO A 145 -18.53 -6.58 11.99
N LYS A 146 -17.67 -7.61 11.93
CA LYS A 146 -18.05 -9.02 12.09
C LYS A 146 -17.42 -9.56 13.37
N PRO A 147 -18.20 -10.21 14.26
CA PRO A 147 -17.66 -10.75 15.50
C PRO A 147 -16.62 -11.83 15.21
N ALA A 148 -15.48 -11.75 15.89
CA ALA A 148 -14.41 -12.75 15.84
C ALA A 148 -14.22 -13.44 17.20
N ALA A 149 -14.40 -12.69 18.29
CA ALA A 149 -14.52 -13.17 19.67
C ALA A 149 -15.31 -12.14 20.49
N GLU A 150 -15.54 -12.42 21.77
CA GLU A 150 -16.15 -11.45 22.68
C GLU A 150 -15.29 -10.18 22.77
N GLY A 151 -15.85 -9.01 22.47
CA GLY A 151 -15.09 -7.77 22.48
C GLY A 151 -14.10 -7.62 21.31
N VAL A 152 -14.09 -8.52 20.32
CA VAL A 152 -13.18 -8.46 19.16
C VAL A 152 -13.96 -8.63 17.86
N TRP A 153 -13.79 -7.69 16.94
CA TRP A 153 -14.39 -7.71 15.61
C TRP A 153 -13.33 -7.59 14.52
N VAL A 154 -13.65 -8.13 13.35
CA VAL A 154 -12.88 -7.92 12.13
C VAL A 154 -13.69 -7.12 11.13
N VAL A 155 -13.04 -6.22 10.42
CA VAL A 155 -13.66 -5.47 9.31
C VAL A 155 -12.79 -5.63 8.08
N ASP A 156 -13.32 -6.35 7.11
CA ASP A 156 -12.69 -6.55 5.82
C ASP A 156 -13.04 -5.39 4.89
N SER A 157 -12.04 -4.94 4.14
CA SER A 157 -12.18 -3.90 3.15
C SER A 157 -11.26 -4.21 1.97
N ILE A 158 -11.21 -3.28 1.02
CA ILE A 158 -10.41 -3.40 -0.19
C ILE A 158 -9.42 -2.25 -0.27
N LEU A 159 -8.19 -2.58 -0.64
CA LEU A 159 -7.17 -1.61 -1.00
C LEU A 159 -6.94 -1.71 -2.51
N PRO A 160 -7.42 -0.73 -3.30
CA PRO A 160 -7.08 -0.64 -4.71
C PRO A 160 -5.58 -0.39 -4.86
N ASN A 161 -4.92 -1.12 -5.74
CA ASN A 161 -3.56 -0.79 -6.14
C ASN A 161 -3.54 -0.08 -7.51
N PRO A 162 -2.47 0.68 -7.82
CA PRO A 162 -2.36 1.41 -9.09
C PRO A 162 -2.35 0.53 -10.35
N MET A 163 -2.13 -0.78 -10.20
CA MET A 163 -2.14 -1.75 -11.30
C MET A 163 -3.51 -2.40 -11.52
N GLY A 164 -4.57 -1.91 -10.85
CA GLY A 164 -5.93 -2.44 -10.98
C GLY A 164 -6.17 -3.75 -10.21
N ALA A 165 -5.17 -4.26 -9.48
CA ALA A 165 -5.37 -5.37 -8.55
C ALA A 165 -5.93 -4.84 -7.22
N VAL A 166 -6.84 -5.61 -6.64
CA VAL A 166 -7.46 -5.28 -5.36
C VAL A 166 -6.94 -6.25 -4.31
N LEU A 167 -6.32 -5.71 -3.27
CA LEU A 167 -5.87 -6.50 -2.13
C LEU A 167 -6.94 -6.41 -1.03
N GLY A 168 -7.39 -7.57 -0.54
CA GLY A 168 -8.20 -7.61 0.67
C GLY A 168 -7.36 -7.15 1.85
N VAL A 169 -7.86 -6.16 2.59
CA VAL A 169 -7.27 -5.64 3.83
C VAL A 169 -8.25 -5.85 4.97
N ARG A 170 -7.74 -5.98 6.19
CA ARG A 170 -8.57 -6.14 7.38
C ARG A 170 -8.06 -5.27 8.51
N MET A 171 -8.99 -4.58 9.16
CA MET A 171 -8.76 -4.02 10.49
C MET A 171 -9.32 -4.94 11.55
N THR A 172 -8.71 -4.92 12.72
CA THR A 172 -9.22 -5.58 13.92
C THR A 172 -9.67 -4.52 14.91
N VAL A 173 -10.87 -4.66 15.44
CA VAL A 173 -11.44 -3.77 16.45
C VAL A 173 -11.47 -4.52 17.76
N ILE A 174 -10.87 -3.95 18.79
CA ILE A 174 -10.83 -4.52 20.14
C ILE A 174 -11.51 -3.54 21.10
N ARG A 175 -12.44 -4.04 21.91
CA ARG A 175 -13.02 -3.30 23.03
C ARG A 175 -12.11 -3.43 24.24
N LEU A 176 -11.67 -2.30 24.77
CA LEU A 176 -10.84 -2.20 25.96
C LEU A 176 -11.69 -2.29 27.25
N PRO A 177 -11.07 -2.51 28.42
CA PRO A 177 -11.79 -2.63 29.70
C PRO A 177 -12.63 -1.39 30.06
N ASP A 178 -12.26 -0.21 29.59
CA ASP A 178 -13.01 1.04 29.80
C ASP A 178 -14.22 1.21 28.85
N GLY A 179 -14.45 0.23 27.97
CA GLY A 179 -15.49 0.24 26.94
C GLY A 179 -15.09 0.94 25.63
N GLY A 180 -13.93 1.60 25.58
CA GLY A 180 -13.39 2.24 24.39
C GLY A 180 -12.96 1.23 23.32
N LEU A 181 -12.96 1.66 22.07
CA LEU A 181 -12.51 0.85 20.95
C LEU A 181 -11.11 1.25 20.50
N LEU A 182 -10.29 0.24 20.28
CA LEU A 182 -9.01 0.30 19.61
C LEU A 182 -9.16 -0.29 18.20
N LEU A 183 -8.76 0.47 17.19
CA LEU A 183 -8.78 0.07 15.78
C LEU A 183 -7.35 -0.22 15.34
N HIS A 184 -7.03 -1.49 15.17
CA HIS A 184 -5.73 -1.96 14.67
C HIS A 184 -5.73 -2.04 13.14
N SER A 185 -4.76 -1.37 12.51
CA SER A 185 -4.66 -1.25 11.05
C SER A 185 -5.99 -0.77 10.41
N PRO A 186 -6.50 0.42 10.76
CA PRO A 186 -7.76 0.94 10.22
C PRO A 186 -7.88 0.76 8.70
N THR A 187 -9.06 0.36 8.25
CA THR A 187 -9.41 0.23 6.82
C THR A 187 -10.09 1.50 6.31
N ARG A 188 -10.58 1.48 5.06
CA ARG A 188 -11.29 2.59 4.43
C ARG A 188 -12.38 3.16 5.35
N PHE A 189 -12.36 4.47 5.56
CA PHE A 189 -13.36 5.14 6.35
C PHE A 189 -14.69 5.22 5.59
N THR A 190 -15.79 5.02 6.31
CA THR A 190 -17.13 5.43 5.87
C THR A 190 -17.93 5.88 7.08
N TYR A 191 -18.86 6.82 6.89
CA TYR A 191 -19.79 7.21 7.95
C TYR A 191 -20.66 6.05 8.44
N ALA A 192 -20.99 5.10 7.56
CA ALA A 192 -21.73 3.90 7.93
C ALA A 192 -20.92 3.02 8.89
N LEU A 193 -19.68 2.69 8.53
CA LEU A 193 -18.78 1.91 9.38
C LEU A 193 -18.53 2.61 10.72
N LYS A 194 -18.24 3.92 10.72
CA LYS A 194 -18.09 4.71 11.95
C LYS A 194 -19.29 4.52 12.87
N ARG A 195 -20.51 4.68 12.36
CA ARG A 195 -21.75 4.53 13.14
C ARG A 195 -21.94 3.11 13.67
N GLU A 196 -21.62 2.08 12.88
CA GLU A 196 -21.67 0.69 13.36
C GLU A 196 -20.67 0.45 14.50
N LEU A 197 -19.45 0.98 14.40
CA LEU A 197 -18.45 0.88 15.46
C LEU A 197 -18.87 1.66 16.72
N GLU A 198 -19.40 2.88 16.59
CA GLU A 198 -19.83 3.69 17.73
C GLU A 198 -20.97 3.05 18.53
N ARG A 199 -21.76 2.16 17.92
CA ARG A 199 -22.74 1.32 18.64
C ARG A 199 -22.08 0.25 19.50
N LEU A 200 -20.87 -0.19 19.15
CA LEU A 200 -20.09 -1.12 19.94
C LEU A 200 -19.42 -0.39 21.11
N GLY A 201 -18.90 0.82 20.89
CA GLY A 201 -18.28 1.65 21.92
C GLY A 201 -17.64 2.91 21.34
N PRO A 202 -17.21 3.88 22.16
CA PRO A 202 -16.54 5.07 21.68
C PRO A 202 -15.19 4.72 21.05
N ILE A 203 -14.90 5.23 19.86
CA ILE A 203 -13.61 5.01 19.18
C ILE A 203 -12.55 5.89 19.86
N ARG A 204 -11.54 5.28 20.48
CA ARG A 204 -10.52 5.99 21.28
C ARG A 204 -9.13 5.91 20.69
N HIS A 205 -8.77 4.76 20.12
CA HIS A 205 -7.39 4.50 19.71
C HIS A 205 -7.29 4.02 18.27
N LEU A 206 -6.32 4.57 17.54
CA LEU A 206 -5.95 4.14 16.19
C LEU A 206 -4.52 3.59 16.23
N VAL A 207 -4.30 2.38 15.69
CA VAL A 207 -2.97 1.76 15.69
C VAL A 207 -2.47 1.56 14.26
N ALA A 208 -1.30 2.13 13.95
CA ALA A 208 -0.49 1.81 12.78
C ALA A 208 0.61 0.80 13.16
N PRO A 209 0.37 -0.51 12.98
CA PRO A 209 1.21 -1.56 13.55
C PRO A 209 2.52 -1.79 12.81
N ASN A 210 2.68 -1.22 11.61
CA ASN A 210 3.91 -1.31 10.84
C ASN A 210 4.01 -0.18 9.80
N ILE A 211 4.98 -0.30 8.90
CA ILE A 211 5.33 0.69 7.89
C ILE A 211 4.36 0.86 6.71
N ALA A 212 3.41 -0.05 6.54
CA ALA A 212 2.43 -0.09 5.46
C ALA A 212 0.99 0.12 5.97
N HIS A 213 0.67 -0.37 7.17
CA HIS A 213 -0.67 -0.39 7.75
C HIS A 213 -1.06 0.92 8.46
N TRP A 214 -0.75 2.07 7.84
CA TRP A 214 -1.11 3.42 8.30
C TRP A 214 -1.94 4.21 7.28
N THR A 215 -2.12 3.69 6.07
CA THR A 215 -2.60 4.45 4.89
C THR A 215 -3.97 5.07 5.06
N PHE A 216 -4.87 4.48 5.85
CA PHE A 216 -6.21 5.01 6.10
C PHE A 216 -6.32 5.88 7.37
N LEU A 217 -5.25 5.99 8.18
CA LEU A 217 -5.32 6.72 9.46
C LEU A 217 -5.76 8.18 9.29
N LYS A 218 -5.26 8.84 8.24
CA LYS A 218 -5.56 10.27 8.01
C LYS A 218 -7.05 10.54 7.94
N GLU A 219 -7.77 9.71 7.19
CA GLU A 219 -9.20 9.88 6.98
C GLU A 219 -9.99 9.62 8.27
N TRP A 220 -9.57 8.65 9.08
CA TRP A 220 -10.14 8.44 10.42
C TRP A 220 -9.87 9.64 11.35
N GLN A 221 -8.64 10.16 11.37
CA GLN A 221 -8.25 11.29 12.21
C GLN A 221 -8.99 12.58 11.84
N ASP A 222 -9.28 12.80 10.56
CA ASP A 222 -10.04 13.97 10.10
C ASP A 222 -11.49 13.98 10.63
N HIS A 223 -12.06 12.80 10.89
CA HIS A 223 -13.43 12.65 11.39
C HIS A 223 -13.51 12.33 12.89
N LEU A 224 -12.39 11.99 13.52
CA LEU A 224 -12.25 11.65 14.95
C LEU A 224 -10.97 12.30 15.53
N PRO A 225 -10.91 13.64 15.58
CA PRO A 225 -9.70 14.36 15.96
C PRO A 225 -9.22 14.05 17.38
N GLU A 226 -10.11 13.62 18.27
CA GLU A 226 -9.86 13.25 19.66
C GLU A 226 -9.20 11.88 19.85
N THR A 227 -9.09 11.07 18.79
CA THR A 227 -8.45 9.75 18.89
C THR A 227 -6.95 9.86 19.15
N VAL A 228 -6.45 8.94 19.98
CA VAL A 228 -5.01 8.78 20.24
C VAL A 228 -4.44 7.76 19.28
N SER A 229 -3.39 8.15 18.57
CA SER A 229 -2.71 7.33 17.57
C SER A 229 -1.43 6.70 18.09
N TRP A 230 -1.29 5.40 17.85
CA TRP A 230 -0.14 4.59 18.25
C TRP A 230 0.55 4.02 17.02
N ALA A 231 1.88 4.08 16.97
CA ALA A 231 2.64 3.76 15.76
C ALA A 231 3.77 2.77 16.03
N ALA A 232 4.11 1.95 15.04
CA ALA A 232 5.40 1.28 15.06
C ALA A 232 6.56 2.31 15.09
N PRO A 233 7.62 2.07 15.88
CA PRO A 233 8.76 3.00 15.97
C PRO A 233 9.36 3.33 14.60
N GLY A 234 9.73 4.60 14.40
CA GLY A 234 10.32 5.09 13.15
C GLY A 234 9.33 5.32 12.00
N LEU A 235 8.03 5.03 12.19
CA LEU A 235 7.01 5.32 11.18
C LEU A 235 6.92 6.82 10.86
N ARG A 236 7.02 7.67 11.91
CA ARG A 236 6.93 9.14 11.83
C ARG A 236 8.00 9.77 10.92
N ASP A 237 9.15 9.12 10.77
CA ASP A 237 10.27 9.67 10.00
C ASP A 237 10.14 9.45 8.49
N ARG A 238 9.19 8.62 8.07
CA ARG A 238 8.99 8.25 6.66
C ARG A 238 8.40 9.40 5.86
N ALA A 239 9.02 9.73 4.73
CA ALA A 239 8.62 10.85 3.87
C ALA A 239 7.16 10.79 3.40
N GLN A 240 6.62 9.59 3.17
CA GLN A 240 5.21 9.40 2.80
C GLN A 240 4.24 9.66 3.97
N VAL A 241 4.64 9.35 5.21
CA VAL A 241 3.85 9.60 6.42
C VAL A 241 3.87 11.10 6.74
N ARG A 242 5.03 11.74 6.64
CA ARG A 242 5.15 13.20 6.82
C ARG A 242 4.31 13.97 5.81
N ARG A 243 4.28 13.53 4.55
CA ARG A 243 3.48 14.16 3.48
C ARG A 243 1.98 13.91 3.59
N SER A 244 1.54 12.83 4.23
CA SER A 244 0.11 12.54 4.39
C SER A 244 -0.56 13.38 5.47
N GLY A 245 0.22 14.01 6.36
CA GLY A 245 -0.29 14.77 7.50
C GLY A 245 -0.93 13.89 8.58
N VAL A 246 -0.63 12.58 8.59
CA VAL A 246 -1.05 11.68 9.67
C VAL A 246 -0.37 12.11 10.97
N ARG A 247 -1.17 12.24 12.03
CA ARG A 247 -0.67 12.45 13.39
C ARG A 247 -0.28 11.09 13.98
N LEU A 248 0.86 11.03 14.67
CA LEU A 248 1.30 9.84 15.43
C LEU A 248 1.68 10.29 16.84
N ASP A 249 0.75 10.12 17.77
CA ASP A 249 0.85 10.65 19.14
C ASP A 249 1.91 9.89 19.94
N HIS A 250 1.93 8.55 19.83
CA HIS A 250 2.86 7.68 20.57
C HIS A 250 3.48 6.60 19.69
N ASP A 251 4.71 6.22 20.01
CA ASP A 251 5.34 5.01 19.45
C ASP A 251 5.06 3.81 20.39
N LEU A 252 4.84 2.64 19.79
CA LEU A 252 4.62 1.38 20.49
C LEU A 252 5.95 0.67 20.75
N PHE A 253 6.06 0.07 21.94
CA PHE A 253 7.19 -0.75 22.34
C PHE A 253 6.70 -2.09 22.89
N ALA A 254 7.60 -2.91 23.44
CA ALA A 254 7.21 -4.15 24.11
C ALA A 254 6.39 -3.89 25.39
N THR A 255 6.53 -2.71 25.99
CA THR A 255 5.70 -2.27 27.11
C THR A 255 4.33 -1.82 26.58
N THR A 256 3.27 -2.49 27.01
CA THR A 256 1.90 -2.13 26.67
C THR A 256 1.53 -0.77 27.27
N PRO A 257 0.83 0.11 26.52
CA PRO A 257 0.19 1.31 27.06
C PRO A 257 -0.75 1.02 28.24
N ALA A 258 -0.68 1.84 29.29
CA ALA A 258 -1.53 1.70 30.48
C ALA A 258 -3.01 1.96 30.15
N GLU A 259 -3.26 2.81 29.15
CA GLU A 259 -4.57 3.17 28.60
C GLU A 259 -5.34 1.97 28.06
N TRP A 260 -4.65 0.86 27.75
CA TRP A 260 -5.30 -0.37 27.27
C TRP A 260 -5.73 -1.30 28.42
N GLY A 261 -5.54 -0.87 29.68
CA GLY A 261 -6.05 -1.55 30.88
C GLY A 261 -5.47 -2.96 31.09
N GLY A 262 -4.29 -3.25 30.54
CA GLY A 262 -3.64 -4.56 30.66
C GLY A 262 -4.29 -5.69 29.86
N ALA A 263 -5.30 -5.40 29.02
CA ALA A 263 -5.99 -6.43 28.23
C ALA A 263 -5.16 -6.96 27.03
N ILE A 264 -4.14 -6.21 26.62
CA ILE A 264 -3.38 -6.46 25.40
C ILE A 264 -1.88 -6.55 25.74
N GLU A 265 -1.22 -7.57 25.22
CA GLU A 265 0.24 -7.68 25.23
C GLU A 265 0.80 -7.31 23.86
N VAL A 266 1.84 -6.47 23.81
CA VAL A 266 2.52 -6.10 22.56
C VAL A 266 3.81 -6.90 22.39
N VAL A 267 3.96 -7.53 21.23
CA VAL A 267 5.16 -8.27 20.84
C VAL A 267 5.76 -7.65 19.59
N PRO A 268 6.83 -6.85 19.70
CA PRO A 268 7.53 -6.32 18.53
C PRO A 268 8.23 -7.45 17.78
N VAL A 269 8.01 -7.52 16.47
CA VAL A 269 8.70 -8.44 15.56
C VAL A 269 9.62 -7.63 14.65
N PRO A 270 10.94 -7.68 14.87
CA PRO A 270 11.88 -6.81 14.16
C PRO A 270 12.21 -7.30 12.74
N GLY A 271 12.56 -6.36 11.87
CA GLY A 271 13.23 -6.61 10.60
C GLY A 271 14.25 -5.51 10.27
N ALA A 272 14.85 -5.57 9.09
CA ALA A 272 15.77 -4.54 8.61
C ALA A 272 15.05 -3.37 7.90
N ALA A 273 15.81 -2.33 7.52
CA ALA A 273 15.32 -1.18 6.75
C ALA A 273 14.10 -0.47 7.38
N GLY A 274 14.07 -0.42 8.72
CA GLY A 274 12.99 0.19 9.49
C GLY A 274 11.66 -0.58 9.43
N PHE A 275 11.66 -1.85 8.99
CA PHE A 275 10.49 -2.72 9.18
C PHE A 275 10.46 -3.24 10.62
N GLN A 276 9.31 -3.05 11.27
CA GLN A 276 8.97 -3.69 12.52
C GLN A 276 7.45 -3.85 12.54
N GLU A 277 6.97 -5.02 12.95
CA GLU A 277 5.54 -5.28 13.14
C GLU A 277 5.22 -5.36 14.62
N MET A 278 4.25 -4.56 15.07
CA MET A 278 3.76 -4.53 16.44
C MET A 278 2.61 -5.52 16.58
N ALA A 279 2.91 -6.80 16.82
CA ALA A 279 1.89 -7.80 17.06
C ALA A 279 1.18 -7.54 18.40
N MET A 280 -0.14 -7.76 18.45
CA MET A 280 -0.96 -7.49 19.63
C MET A 280 -1.71 -8.75 20.04
N PHE A 281 -1.58 -9.18 21.29
CA PHE A 281 -2.28 -10.32 21.84
C PHE A 281 -3.34 -9.87 22.83
N HIS A 282 -4.62 -10.05 22.48
CA HIS A 282 -5.73 -9.80 23.37
C HIS A 282 -5.90 -11.00 24.30
N ALA A 283 -5.42 -10.88 25.53
CA ALA A 283 -5.33 -11.96 26.50
C ALA A 283 -6.71 -12.56 26.87
N PRO A 284 -7.78 -11.76 27.11
CA PRO A 284 -9.08 -12.30 27.50
C PRO A 284 -9.67 -13.31 26.50
N THR A 285 -9.47 -13.09 25.19
CA THR A 285 -10.01 -13.96 24.14
C THR A 285 -8.95 -14.81 23.44
N ARG A 286 -7.71 -14.81 23.97
CA ARG A 286 -6.53 -15.46 23.38
C ARG A 286 -6.40 -15.20 21.88
N THR A 287 -6.66 -13.96 21.46
CA THR A 287 -6.67 -13.57 20.05
C THR A 287 -5.39 -12.81 19.73
N LEU A 288 -4.54 -13.41 18.90
CA LEU A 288 -3.36 -12.74 18.36
C LEU A 288 -3.75 -11.94 17.11
N VAL A 289 -3.27 -10.70 17.02
CA VAL A 289 -3.49 -9.79 15.90
C VAL A 289 -2.16 -9.46 15.26
N LEU A 290 -2.07 -9.71 13.97
CA LEU A 290 -0.92 -9.50 13.09
C LEU A 290 -1.34 -8.69 11.85
N THR A 291 -0.37 -8.40 10.99
CA THR A 291 -0.56 -7.79 9.67
C THR A 291 0.12 -8.64 8.59
N ASP A 292 1.39 -8.36 8.30
CA ASP A 292 2.09 -8.89 7.13
C ASP A 292 2.91 -10.16 7.43
N LEU A 293 3.10 -10.50 8.71
CA LEU A 293 3.79 -11.73 9.15
C LEU A 293 3.07 -13.02 8.77
N VAL A 294 1.80 -12.94 8.38
CA VAL A 294 1.06 -14.06 7.77
C VAL A 294 0.21 -13.53 6.62
N MET A 295 0.40 -14.11 5.43
CA MET A 295 -0.44 -13.85 4.28
C MET A 295 -1.00 -15.19 3.79
N ASN A 296 -2.30 -15.40 3.99
CA ASN A 296 -2.95 -16.70 3.83
C ASN A 296 -4.05 -16.63 2.76
N LEU A 297 -3.63 -16.41 1.51
CA LEU A 297 -4.53 -16.13 0.41
C LEU A 297 -5.21 -17.42 -0.07
N GLU A 298 -6.53 -17.44 -0.09
CA GLU A 298 -7.25 -18.62 -0.62
C GLU A 298 -7.14 -18.65 -2.14
N PRO A 299 -6.72 -19.78 -2.76
CA PRO A 299 -6.54 -19.86 -4.20
C PRO A 299 -7.75 -19.35 -5.01
N PRO A 300 -9.01 -19.68 -4.67
CA PRO A 300 -10.18 -19.16 -5.38
C PRO A 300 -10.30 -17.63 -5.36
N LYS A 301 -9.76 -16.96 -4.34
CA LYS A 301 -9.79 -15.50 -4.15
C LYS A 301 -8.58 -14.78 -4.76
N VAL A 302 -7.59 -15.52 -5.25
CA VAL A 302 -6.44 -14.96 -5.97
C VAL A 302 -6.73 -14.98 -7.47
N PRO A 303 -6.46 -13.89 -8.22
CA PRO A 303 -6.62 -13.87 -9.68
C PRO A 303 -5.83 -15.01 -10.34
N LEU A 304 -6.44 -15.70 -11.31
CA LEU A 304 -5.85 -16.89 -11.96
C LEU A 304 -4.39 -16.70 -12.42
N PRO A 305 -3.99 -15.58 -13.06
CA PRO A 305 -2.60 -15.38 -13.47
C PRO A 305 -1.61 -15.26 -12.31
N LEU A 306 -2.07 -14.84 -11.13
CA LEU A 306 -1.23 -14.63 -9.93
C LEU A 306 -1.14 -15.88 -9.04
N ARG A 307 -2.02 -16.88 -9.22
CA ARG A 307 -2.04 -18.10 -8.38
C ARG A 307 -0.73 -18.88 -8.40
N PRO A 308 -0.09 -19.17 -9.57
CA PRO A 308 1.17 -19.91 -9.58
C PRO A 308 2.28 -19.16 -8.85
N LEU A 309 2.31 -17.83 -8.99
CA LEU A 309 3.30 -16.98 -8.32
C LEU A 309 3.07 -16.96 -6.80
N ALA A 310 1.82 -16.79 -6.36
CA ALA A 310 1.46 -16.83 -4.95
C ALA A 310 1.75 -18.21 -4.31
N TRP A 311 1.53 -19.30 -5.06
CA TRP A 311 1.90 -20.66 -4.64
C TRP A 311 3.41 -20.80 -4.48
N LEU A 312 4.20 -20.42 -5.50
CA LEU A 312 5.66 -20.48 -5.48
C LEU A 312 6.25 -19.67 -4.30
N PHE A 313 5.64 -18.54 -3.99
CA PHE A 313 6.03 -17.68 -2.89
C PHE A 313 5.57 -18.17 -1.51
N GLY A 314 4.73 -19.21 -1.48
CA GLY A 314 4.21 -19.83 -0.27
C GLY A 314 3.17 -18.97 0.45
N MET A 315 2.44 -18.12 -0.28
CA MET A 315 1.46 -17.16 0.27
C MET A 315 0.02 -17.72 0.27
N LEU A 316 -0.19 -18.95 -0.20
CA LEU A 316 -1.51 -19.55 -0.32
C LEU A 316 -1.90 -20.32 0.95
N ALA A 317 -3.20 -20.30 1.24
CA ALA A 317 -3.80 -21.12 2.28
C ALA A 317 -3.68 -22.63 1.97
N PRO A 318 -3.56 -23.49 3.00
CA PRO A 318 -3.65 -23.19 4.43
C PRO A 318 -2.32 -22.84 5.13
N ASP A 319 -1.19 -22.88 4.43
CA ASP A 319 0.16 -22.76 5.03
C ASP A 319 0.86 -21.46 4.64
N GLY A 320 0.07 -20.40 4.46
CA GLY A 320 0.48 -19.10 3.96
C GLY A 320 1.58 -18.46 4.79
N MET A 321 2.59 -17.93 4.11
CA MET A 321 3.74 -17.23 4.68
C MET A 321 3.80 -15.81 4.10
N PRO A 322 4.58 -14.90 4.72
CA PRO A 322 4.87 -13.61 4.14
C PRO A 322 5.52 -13.73 2.76
N PRO A 323 5.33 -12.72 1.88
CA PRO A 323 6.00 -12.67 0.60
C PRO A 323 7.53 -12.74 0.76
N PRO A 324 8.28 -13.29 -0.22
CA PRO A 324 9.72 -13.51 -0.10
C PRO A 324 10.53 -12.27 0.26
N TYR A 325 10.16 -11.10 -0.26
CA TYR A 325 10.86 -9.85 0.05
C TYR A 325 10.76 -9.52 1.56
N LEU A 326 9.59 -9.74 2.16
CA LEU A 326 9.38 -9.46 3.57
C LEU A 326 10.13 -10.48 4.44
N ARG A 327 10.09 -11.76 4.05
CA ARG A 327 10.92 -12.80 4.70
C ARG A 327 12.40 -12.43 4.65
N ALA A 328 12.91 -11.89 3.53
CA ALA A 328 14.28 -11.45 3.43
C ALA A 328 14.60 -10.27 4.38
N VAL A 329 13.69 -9.29 4.49
CA VAL A 329 13.83 -8.14 5.40
C VAL A 329 13.87 -8.60 6.87
N VAL A 330 12.99 -9.50 7.27
CA VAL A 330 12.94 -10.02 8.65
C VAL A 330 14.14 -10.93 8.94
N LYS A 331 14.56 -11.79 7.98
CA LYS A 331 15.74 -12.66 8.14
C LYS A 331 17.06 -11.90 8.35
N ARG A 332 17.13 -10.61 8.00
CA ARG A 332 18.30 -9.77 8.33
C ARG A 332 18.45 -9.53 9.84
N ARG A 333 17.38 -9.69 10.62
CA ARG A 333 17.37 -9.68 12.09
C ARG A 333 16.85 -11.01 12.64
N HIS A 334 17.29 -12.11 12.05
CA HIS A 334 16.72 -13.44 12.26
C HIS A 334 16.65 -13.86 13.72
N ALA A 335 17.71 -13.68 14.52
CA ALA A 335 17.74 -14.14 15.90
C ALA A 335 16.60 -13.53 16.74
N GLU A 336 16.46 -12.22 16.69
CA GLU A 336 15.43 -11.49 17.42
C GLU A 336 14.03 -11.74 16.85
N ALA A 337 13.90 -11.88 15.52
CA ALA A 337 12.64 -12.23 14.90
C ALA A 337 12.18 -13.65 15.25
N ALA A 338 13.11 -14.61 15.37
CA ALA A 338 12.83 -15.97 15.77
C ALA A 338 12.43 -16.05 17.26
N GLU A 339 13.07 -15.26 18.13
CA GLU A 339 12.69 -15.12 19.53
C GLU A 339 11.28 -14.52 19.67
N ALA A 340 10.99 -13.44 18.93
CA ALA A 340 9.66 -12.85 18.90
C ALA A 340 8.60 -13.85 18.38
N ALA A 341 8.91 -14.60 17.31
CA ALA A 341 8.04 -15.66 16.80
C ALA A 341 7.81 -16.79 17.82
N ALA A 342 8.84 -17.18 18.56
CA ALA A 342 8.71 -18.16 19.64
C ALA A 342 7.80 -17.66 20.75
N ARG A 343 7.94 -16.39 21.16
CA ARG A 343 7.04 -15.74 22.13
C ARG A 343 5.60 -15.71 21.63
N LEU A 344 5.37 -15.32 20.37
CA LEU A 344 4.02 -15.32 19.78
C LEU A 344 3.34 -16.70 19.82
N ILE A 345 4.11 -17.76 19.59
CA ILE A 345 3.62 -19.14 19.68
C ILE A 345 3.39 -19.55 21.14
N ALA A 346 4.26 -19.12 22.06
CA ALA A 346 4.17 -19.42 23.50
C ALA A 346 2.99 -18.72 24.19
N LEU A 347 2.41 -17.67 23.58
CA LEU A 347 1.13 -17.10 24.01
C LEU A 347 -0.07 -18.05 23.76
N GLU A 348 0.16 -19.13 23.01
CA GLU A 348 -0.79 -20.15 22.57
C GLU A 348 -2.16 -19.58 22.14
N PRO A 349 -2.19 -18.71 21.10
CA PRO A 349 -3.41 -18.08 20.66
C PRO A 349 -4.43 -19.11 20.16
N GLU A 350 -5.68 -18.97 20.60
CA GLU A 350 -6.80 -19.74 20.04
C GLU A 350 -7.11 -19.27 18.62
N ARG A 351 -7.01 -17.95 18.41
CA ARG A 351 -7.32 -17.23 17.17
C ARG A 351 -6.14 -16.39 16.72
N VAL A 352 -5.90 -16.33 15.41
CA VAL A 352 -4.90 -15.40 14.84
C VAL A 352 -5.52 -14.63 13.69
N VAL A 353 -5.74 -13.33 13.92
CA VAL A 353 -6.24 -12.38 12.93
C VAL A 353 -5.08 -11.70 12.24
N PHE A 354 -5.10 -11.65 10.90
CA PHE A 354 -4.14 -10.89 10.10
C PHE A 354 -4.80 -10.19 8.91
N ALA A 355 -4.06 -9.26 8.30
CA ALA A 355 -4.62 -8.29 7.37
C ALA A 355 -5.02 -8.89 6.01
N HIS A 356 -4.40 -9.99 5.60
CA HIS A 356 -4.50 -10.50 4.23
C HIS A 356 -4.89 -11.98 4.16
N GLY A 357 -6.06 -12.26 3.60
CA GLY A 357 -6.57 -13.61 3.37
C GLY A 357 -7.32 -14.20 4.57
N ARG A 358 -7.40 -15.53 4.63
CA ARG A 358 -8.21 -16.27 5.59
C ARG A 358 -7.46 -16.38 6.91
N TRP A 359 -7.97 -15.72 7.94
CA TRP A 359 -7.41 -15.76 9.29
C TRP A 359 -7.68 -17.10 9.99
N PHE A 360 -6.99 -17.35 11.10
CA PHE A 360 -7.11 -18.60 11.84
C PHE A 360 -8.17 -18.48 12.95
N GLU A 361 -9.37 -18.98 12.68
CA GLU A 361 -10.51 -18.92 13.60
C GLU A 361 -10.39 -19.89 14.79
N THR A 362 -9.67 -20.99 14.59
CA THR A 362 -9.43 -22.03 15.59
C THR A 362 -8.04 -22.61 15.43
N ASN A 363 -7.53 -23.30 16.44
CA ASN A 363 -6.20 -23.93 16.45
C ASN A 363 -5.08 -22.93 16.08
N GLY A 364 -5.22 -21.66 16.50
CA GLY A 364 -4.36 -20.55 16.10
C GLY A 364 -2.87 -20.84 16.28
N THR A 365 -2.47 -21.37 17.44
CA THR A 365 -1.07 -21.73 17.75
C THR A 365 -0.42 -22.63 16.70
N GLU A 366 -1.12 -23.69 16.28
CA GLU A 366 -0.57 -24.68 15.37
C GLU A 366 -0.51 -24.14 13.94
N GLN A 367 -1.54 -23.42 13.51
CA GLN A 367 -1.54 -22.74 12.20
C GLN A 367 -0.48 -21.63 12.12
N LEU A 368 -0.28 -20.90 13.23
CA LEU A 368 0.75 -19.88 13.36
C LEU A 368 2.15 -20.49 13.29
N ARG A 369 2.38 -21.61 13.99
CA ARG A 369 3.65 -22.35 13.94
C ARG A 369 3.99 -22.74 12.50
N ARG A 370 3.02 -23.23 11.73
CA ARG A 370 3.21 -23.51 10.31
C ARG A 370 3.55 -22.24 9.52
N SER A 371 2.81 -21.15 9.72
CA SER A 371 3.02 -19.89 8.99
C SER A 371 4.37 -19.21 9.31
N LEU A 372 4.91 -19.41 10.51
CA LEU A 372 6.20 -18.88 10.95
C LEU A 372 7.37 -19.85 10.81
N ARG A 373 7.16 -21.05 10.23
CA ARG A 373 8.18 -22.11 10.08
C ARG A 373 9.49 -21.65 9.44
N TRP A 374 9.45 -20.61 8.62
CA TRP A 374 10.61 -20.05 7.92
C TRP A 374 11.57 -19.26 8.83
N LEU A 375 11.19 -18.99 10.07
CA LEU A 375 12.01 -18.39 11.14
C LEU A 375 12.64 -19.44 12.07
N PHE A 376 12.28 -20.71 11.91
CA PHE A 376 12.84 -21.79 12.71
C PHE A 376 13.71 -22.69 11.83
N THR A 377 14.90 -23.03 12.31
CA THR A 377 15.72 -24.06 11.67
C THR A 377 15.19 -25.44 12.05
N VAL A 378 14.93 -26.30 11.06
CA VAL A 378 14.75 -27.73 11.32
C VAL A 378 16.13 -28.28 11.67
N GLY A 379 16.38 -28.55 12.95
CA GLY A 379 17.59 -29.27 13.36
C GLY A 379 17.66 -30.62 12.64
N LYS A 380 18.85 -30.99 12.14
CA LYS A 380 19.07 -32.35 11.60
C LYS A 380 18.62 -33.36 12.66
N ARG A 381 17.73 -34.29 12.28
CA ARG A 381 17.33 -35.43 13.11
C ARG A 381 18.59 -36.21 13.50
N GLY A 382 19.05 -36.07 14.73
CA GLY A 382 19.81 -37.13 15.38
C GLY A 382 18.88 -38.33 15.54
N ALA A 383 19.32 -39.51 15.12
CA ALA A 383 18.53 -40.72 15.21
C ALA A 383 18.07 -40.97 16.67
N GLY A 384 16.75 -40.98 16.92
CA GLY A 384 16.17 -41.64 18.10
C GLY A 384 15.49 -40.79 19.19
N GLY A 385 14.88 -39.62 18.94
CA GLY A 385 14.05 -38.93 19.94
C GLY A 385 13.18 -37.79 19.39
N PRO A 386 12.10 -37.37 20.08
CA PRO A 386 11.20 -36.32 19.60
C PRO A 386 11.93 -34.96 19.48
N ALA A 387 11.57 -34.20 18.45
CA ALA A 387 12.23 -32.95 18.09
C ALA A 387 12.18 -31.92 19.23
N ARG A 388 13.35 -31.54 19.76
CA ARG A 388 13.50 -30.33 20.58
C ARG A 388 13.78 -29.13 19.69
N VAL A 389 13.09 -28.03 19.98
CA VAL A 389 13.33 -26.72 19.39
C VAL A 389 14.28 -25.99 20.33
N GLU A 390 15.51 -25.72 19.90
CA GLU A 390 16.46 -24.87 20.64
C GLU A 390 16.95 -23.73 19.74
N PRO A 391 17.06 -22.49 20.27
CA PRO A 391 17.65 -21.37 19.54
C PRO A 391 19.18 -21.54 19.42
N LEU A 392 19.73 -21.05 18.30
CA LEU A 392 21.16 -21.12 17.99
C LEU A 392 21.96 -20.28 19.01
N LYS A 393 22.97 -20.87 19.66
CA LYS A 393 23.94 -20.12 20.45
C LYS A 393 24.69 -19.13 19.54
N PRO A 394 24.91 -17.88 19.97
CA PRO A 394 25.78 -16.96 19.26
C PRO A 394 27.23 -17.45 19.30
N ASP A 395 27.91 -17.38 18.15
CA ASP A 395 29.32 -17.70 18.01
C ASP A 395 30.14 -16.81 18.96
N GLY A 396 30.83 -17.44 19.90
CA GLY A 396 31.61 -16.79 20.93
C GLY A 396 32.85 -16.10 20.38
N HIS A 397 32.74 -14.80 20.11
CA HIS A 397 33.86 -13.89 20.17
C HIS A 397 33.60 -12.85 21.26
N GLY A 398 34.30 -13.01 22.37
CA GLY A 398 34.21 -12.13 23.52
C GLY A 398 34.97 -12.73 24.69
N GLY A 399 36.29 -12.83 24.56
CA GLY A 399 37.15 -13.13 25.70
C GLY A 399 37.07 -11.98 26.69
N VAL A 400 36.68 -12.29 27.92
CA VAL A 400 37.10 -11.56 29.11
C VAL A 400 37.39 -12.60 30.18
N THR A 401 38.67 -12.79 30.43
CA THR A 401 39.23 -13.47 31.58
C THR A 401 38.80 -12.72 32.84
N LEU A 402 38.12 -13.39 33.77
CA LEU A 402 38.11 -12.98 35.17
C LEU A 402 38.63 -14.14 36.00
N ALA A 403 39.72 -13.84 36.70
CA ALA A 403 40.53 -14.72 37.51
C ALA A 403 39.72 -15.28 38.68
N ALA A 404 40.05 -16.52 39.01
CA ALA A 404 39.75 -17.13 40.29
C ALA A 404 40.47 -16.36 41.41
N GLU A 405 39.82 -16.28 42.58
CA GLU A 405 40.45 -16.67 43.84
C GLU A 405 39.39 -17.13 44.86
N PRO A 406 39.76 -18.00 45.81
CA PRO A 406 38.81 -18.85 46.54
C PRO A 406 38.58 -18.39 48.00
N LEU A 407 37.33 -18.45 48.44
CA LEU A 407 36.82 -19.24 49.58
C LEU A 407 35.35 -18.89 49.84
#